data_AF-G3FEH1-F1
#
_entry.id   AF-G3FEH1-F1
#
_cell.length_a   1.000
_cell.length_b   1.000
_cell.length_c   1.000
_cell.angle_alpha   90.00
_cell.angle_beta   90.00
_cell.angle_gamma   90.00
#
_symmetry.space_group_name_H-M   'P 1'
#
loop_
_entity.id
_entity.type
_entity.pdbx_description
1 polymer ?
#
loop_
_entity_poly.entity_id
_entity_poly.type
_entity_poly.pdbx_seq_one_letter_code
_entity_poly.pdbx_strand_id
1 'polypeptide(L)'
;MTVYGAFLHPGSFCRNSFNILDLIVVGVSLLSMGMESSTISVVKILRVLRVLRPLRAINRAKGLKHVVQCMFVAIKTIGNIVLVTMLLDFMFACIGVQLFKGKLFYCTDPLQKTAEECQGTFLKHVQNSLHDMEVHQRLWVNSDFNFDNVLNGMLALFTISTFEGWPEILYRAIDSHAVDTGPLFNNRVGISIFFIIYIIIIAFFMM
;
A
#
# COMPACT_ATOMS: atom_id res chain seq x y z
N MET A 1 15.16 5.38 -36.47
CA MET A 1 14.52 4.20 -37.10
C MET A 1 14.97 3.96 -38.53
N THR A 2 15.40 4.98 -39.28
CA THR A 2 15.84 4.86 -40.69
C THR A 2 17.24 4.26 -40.88
N VAL A 3 18.15 4.38 -39.90
CA VAL A 3 19.55 3.92 -40.04
C VAL A 3 19.76 2.43 -39.71
N TYR A 4 19.02 1.88 -38.73
CA TYR A 4 19.15 0.49 -38.28
C TYR A 4 17.85 -0.31 -38.38
N GLY A 5 16.80 0.22 -39.03
CA GLY A 5 15.48 -0.42 -39.08
C GLY A 5 14.75 -0.47 -37.72
N ALA A 6 13.44 -0.69 -37.77
CA ALA A 6 12.61 -0.77 -36.56
C ALA A 6 12.65 -2.14 -35.88
N PHE A 7 12.63 -3.24 -36.67
CA PHE A 7 12.47 -4.60 -36.15
C PHE A 7 13.49 -5.63 -36.65
N LEU A 8 13.77 -5.69 -37.96
CA LEU A 8 14.51 -6.82 -38.57
C LEU A 8 16.05 -6.80 -38.43
N HIS A 9 16.68 -5.65 -38.20
CA HIS A 9 18.15 -5.60 -38.12
C HIS A 9 18.67 -6.08 -36.75
N PRO A 10 19.84 -6.74 -36.64
CA PRO A 10 20.42 -7.15 -35.36
C PRO A 10 20.73 -5.98 -34.39
N GLY A 11 20.84 -4.75 -34.92
CA GLY A 11 20.93 -3.50 -34.17
C GLY A 11 19.63 -2.67 -34.13
N SER A 12 18.47 -3.30 -34.32
CA SER A 12 17.19 -2.59 -34.46
C SER A 12 16.78 -1.84 -33.19
N PHE A 13 16.08 -0.72 -33.39
CA PHE A 13 15.73 0.22 -32.33
C PHE A 13 14.88 -0.43 -31.22
N CYS A 14 13.94 -1.32 -31.58
CA CYS A 14 13.00 -1.95 -30.64
C CYS A 14 13.59 -3.13 -29.84
N ARG A 15 14.84 -3.53 -30.06
CA ARG A 15 15.45 -4.65 -29.31
C ARG A 15 16.10 -4.22 -27.99
N ASN A 16 16.31 -2.92 -27.79
CA ASN A 16 16.86 -2.36 -26.57
C ASN A 16 15.74 -1.77 -25.69
N SER A 17 15.57 -2.28 -24.46
CA SER A 17 14.51 -1.85 -23.53
C SER A 17 14.53 -0.34 -23.27
N PHE A 18 15.70 0.30 -23.26
CA PHE A 18 15.84 1.75 -23.08
C PHE A 18 15.32 2.56 -24.28
N ASN A 19 15.44 2.00 -25.50
CA ASN A 19 14.91 2.63 -26.72
C ASN A 19 13.40 2.44 -26.85
N ILE A 20 12.85 1.33 -26.33
CA ILE A 20 11.40 1.12 -26.22
C ILE A 20 10.79 2.14 -25.25
N LEU A 21 11.44 2.41 -24.11
CA LEU A 21 11.01 3.46 -23.17
C LEU A 21 10.97 4.83 -23.86
N ASP A 22 12.02 5.18 -24.61
CA ASP A 22 12.05 6.41 -25.42
C ASP A 22 10.88 6.49 -26.41
N LEU A 23 10.52 5.37 -27.07
CA LEU A 23 9.40 5.28 -28.00
C LEU A 23 8.05 5.50 -27.31
N ILE A 24 7.85 4.88 -26.14
CA ILE A 24 6.63 5.00 -25.33
C ILE A 24 6.43 6.45 -24.90
N VAL A 25 7.48 7.12 -24.41
CA VAL A 25 7.40 8.52 -23.95
C VAL A 25 7.02 9.47 -25.10
N VAL A 26 7.56 9.25 -26.29
CA VAL A 26 7.21 10.03 -27.49
C VAL A 26 5.79 9.72 -27.95
N GLY A 27 5.40 8.44 -27.99
CA GLY A 27 4.05 8.00 -28.36
C GLY A 27 2.96 8.56 -27.45
N VAL A 28 3.15 8.49 -26.13
CA VAL A 28 2.23 9.08 -25.12
C VAL A 28 2.13 10.60 -25.29
N SER A 29 3.24 11.27 -25.62
CA SER A 29 3.26 12.72 -25.81
C SER A 29 2.47 13.15 -27.06
N LEU A 30 2.56 12.39 -28.15
CA LEU A 30 1.81 12.62 -29.39
C LEU A 30 0.32 12.29 -29.25
N LEU A 31 -0.01 11.14 -28.65
CA LEU A 31 -1.40 10.73 -28.40
C LEU A 31 -2.13 11.74 -27.51
N SER A 32 -1.47 12.25 -26.46
CA SER A 32 -2.04 13.28 -25.60
C SER A 32 -2.22 14.65 -26.30
N MET A 33 -1.58 14.89 -27.46
CA MET A 33 -1.76 16.12 -28.25
C MET A 33 -2.89 15.97 -29.28
N GLY A 34 -3.18 14.75 -29.73
CA GLY A 34 -4.25 14.46 -30.69
C GLY A 34 -5.63 14.17 -30.07
N MET A 35 -5.70 13.86 -28.78
CA MET A 35 -6.94 13.50 -28.08
C MET A 35 -7.39 14.61 -27.12
N GLU A 36 -7.95 15.70 -27.63
CA GLU A 36 -8.51 16.77 -26.77
C GLU A 36 -9.97 16.54 -26.35
N SER A 37 -10.75 15.68 -27.01
CA SER A 37 -12.21 15.82 -26.95
C SER A 37 -13.07 14.63 -26.44
N SER A 38 -12.58 13.40 -26.23
CA SER A 38 -13.53 12.28 -26.03
C SER A 38 -13.38 11.34 -24.83
N THR A 39 -12.32 11.41 -24.00
CA THR A 39 -12.24 10.57 -22.78
C THR A 39 -11.39 11.21 -21.66
N ILE A 40 -12.01 11.98 -20.77
CA ILE A 40 -11.33 12.73 -19.69
C ILE A 40 -10.47 11.83 -18.78
N SER A 41 -10.90 10.59 -18.51
CA SER A 41 -10.16 9.64 -17.65
C SER A 41 -8.85 9.13 -18.30
N VAL A 42 -8.91 8.74 -19.57
CA VAL A 42 -7.74 8.22 -20.31
C VAL A 42 -6.70 9.32 -20.53
N VAL A 43 -7.14 10.54 -20.86
CA VAL A 43 -6.24 11.68 -21.06
C VAL A 43 -5.52 12.05 -19.76
N LYS A 44 -6.15 11.92 -18.58
CA LYS A 44 -5.48 12.13 -17.29
C LYS A 44 -4.34 11.13 -17.07
N ILE A 45 -4.55 9.84 -17.34
CA ILE A 45 -3.52 8.79 -17.21
C ILE A 45 -2.36 9.03 -18.19
N LEU A 46 -2.65 9.36 -19.46
CA LEU A 46 -1.64 9.67 -20.46
C LEU A 46 -0.79 10.90 -20.08
N ARG A 47 -1.38 11.88 -19.37
CA ARG A 47 -0.63 13.02 -18.83
C ARG A 47 0.30 12.60 -17.69
N VAL A 48 -0.10 11.69 -16.80
CA VAL A 48 0.75 11.16 -15.72
C VAL A 48 1.96 10.42 -16.28
N LEU A 49 1.80 9.64 -17.35
CA LEU A 49 2.90 8.90 -18.00
C LEU A 49 4.02 9.80 -18.54
N ARG A 50 3.80 11.11 -18.71
CA ARG A 50 4.87 12.07 -19.06
C ARG A 50 5.92 12.21 -17.94
N VAL A 51 5.63 11.76 -16.71
CA VAL A 51 6.60 11.68 -15.60
C VAL A 51 7.78 10.76 -15.91
N LEU A 52 7.68 9.89 -16.91
CA LEU A 52 8.75 8.99 -17.35
C LEU A 52 9.82 9.68 -18.20
N ARG A 53 9.62 10.95 -18.62
CA ARG A 53 10.59 11.72 -19.44
C ARG A 53 12.01 11.78 -18.86
N PRO A 54 12.22 11.96 -17.55
CA PRO A 54 13.56 11.95 -16.95
C PRO A 54 14.28 10.61 -17.12
N LEU A 55 13.57 9.48 -17.25
CA LEU A 55 14.20 8.16 -17.46
C LEU A 55 14.94 8.07 -18.80
N ARG A 56 14.62 8.93 -19.78
CA ARG A 56 15.38 9.06 -21.03
C ARG A 56 16.82 9.53 -20.79
N ALA A 57 17.08 10.24 -19.68
CA ALA A 57 18.43 10.64 -19.30
C ALA A 57 19.33 9.42 -19.00
N ILE A 58 18.76 8.30 -18.53
CA ILE A 58 19.46 7.03 -18.33
C ILE A 58 20.03 6.50 -19.65
N ASN A 59 19.30 6.66 -20.76
CA ASN A 59 19.77 6.21 -22.08
C ASN A 59 20.88 7.13 -22.64
N ARG A 60 20.89 8.41 -22.24
CA ARG A 60 21.91 9.39 -22.67
C ARG A 60 23.20 9.32 -21.86
N ALA A 61 23.13 8.98 -20.58
CA ALA A 61 24.28 8.91 -19.68
C ALA A 61 24.79 7.47 -19.50
N LYS A 62 25.96 7.15 -20.09
CA LYS A 62 26.59 5.82 -19.99
C LYS A 62 26.82 5.36 -18.54
N GLY A 63 27.19 6.27 -17.65
CA GLY A 63 27.39 5.97 -16.22
C GLY A 63 26.11 5.52 -15.52
N LEU A 64 24.99 6.22 -15.75
CA LEU A 64 23.69 5.89 -15.13
C LEU A 64 23.14 4.55 -15.63
N LYS A 65 23.37 4.22 -16.91
CA LYS A 65 23.03 2.91 -17.47
C LYS A 65 23.75 1.76 -16.77
N HIS A 66 25.02 1.95 -16.41
CA HIS A 66 25.79 0.92 -15.69
C HIS A 66 25.23 0.69 -14.28
N VAL A 67 24.90 1.76 -13.55
CA VAL A 67 24.29 1.68 -12.22
C VAL A 67 22.96 0.91 -12.26
N VAL A 68 22.08 1.23 -13.21
CA VAL A 68 20.78 0.54 -13.37
C VAL A 68 20.97 -0.93 -13.71
N GLN A 69 21.96 -1.27 -14.54
CA GLN A 69 22.26 -2.67 -14.85
C GLN A 69 22.74 -3.44 -13.62
N CYS A 70 23.63 -2.85 -12.82
CA CYS A 70 24.06 -3.45 -11.55
C CYS A 70 22.88 -3.66 -10.59
N MET A 71 21.93 -2.71 -10.54
CA MET A 71 20.72 -2.83 -9.74
C MET A 71 19.86 -4.03 -10.19
N PHE A 72 19.65 -4.23 -11.50
CA PHE A 72 18.90 -5.38 -12.00
C PHE A 72 19.56 -6.72 -11.69
N VAL A 73 20.90 -6.78 -11.72
CA VAL A 73 21.64 -7.98 -11.32
C VAL A 73 21.41 -8.27 -9.82
N ALA A 74 21.47 -7.25 -8.96
CA ALA A 74 21.21 -7.38 -7.53
C ALA A 74 19.76 -7.79 -7.21
N ILE A 75 18.76 -7.29 -7.95
CA ILE A 75 17.36 -7.69 -7.77
C ILE A 75 17.17 -9.19 -8.01
N LYS A 76 17.85 -9.75 -9.02
CA LYS A 76 17.76 -11.19 -9.31
C LYS A 76 18.29 -12.06 -8.16
N THR A 77 19.32 -11.59 -7.45
CA THR A 77 19.86 -12.31 -6.29
C THR A 77 18.97 -12.19 -5.04
N ILE A 78 18.28 -11.07 -4.86
CA ILE A 78 17.40 -10.81 -3.71
C ILE A 78 16.03 -11.51 -3.86
N GLY A 79 15.63 -11.86 -5.09
CA GLY A 79 14.30 -12.41 -5.38
C GLY A 79 13.92 -13.65 -4.56
N ASN A 80 14.88 -14.53 -4.24
CA ASN A 80 14.60 -15.71 -3.41
C ASN A 80 14.21 -15.33 -1.98
N ILE A 81 14.88 -14.35 -1.38
CA ILE A 81 14.59 -13.86 -0.03
C ILE A 81 13.19 -13.23 -0.02
N VAL A 82 12.91 -12.35 -1.00
CA VAL A 82 11.59 -11.71 -1.15
C VAL A 82 10.47 -12.74 -1.26
N LEU A 83 10.67 -13.83 -2.02
CA LEU A 83 9.68 -14.89 -2.16
C LEU A 83 9.39 -15.58 -0.82
N VAL A 84 10.42 -15.92 -0.05
CA VAL A 84 10.25 -16.57 1.26
C VAL A 84 9.58 -15.61 2.25
N THR A 85 10.00 -14.34 2.29
CA THR A 85 9.39 -13.32 3.15
C THR A 85 7.91 -13.09 2.80
N MET A 86 7.57 -12.99 1.52
CA MET A 86 6.17 -12.88 1.06
C MET A 86 5.33 -14.11 1.45
N LEU A 87 5.90 -15.31 1.40
CA LEU A 87 5.19 -16.53 1.79
C LEU A 87 4.92 -16.58 3.31
N LEU A 88 5.91 -16.18 4.13
CA LEU A 88 5.71 -16.06 5.57
C LEU A 88 4.68 -14.97 5.90
N ASP A 89 4.77 -13.81 5.25
CA ASP A 89 3.81 -12.72 5.42
C ASP A 89 2.38 -13.17 5.08
N PHE A 90 2.21 -13.92 3.98
CA PHE A 90 0.93 -14.54 3.62
C PHE A 90 0.41 -15.53 4.70
N MET A 91 1.30 -16.36 5.28
CA MET A 91 0.91 -17.27 6.36
C MET A 91 0.44 -16.50 7.61
N PHE A 92 1.16 -15.47 8.03
CA PHE A 92 0.77 -14.61 9.15
C PHE A 92 -0.52 -13.85 8.85
N ALA A 93 -0.72 -13.38 7.62
CA ALA A 93 -1.96 -12.74 7.20
C ALA A 93 -3.15 -13.71 7.30
N CYS A 94 -3.00 -14.96 6.86
CA CYS A 94 -4.04 -15.99 7.00
C CYS A 94 -4.40 -16.25 8.48
N ILE A 95 -3.42 -16.26 9.37
CA ILE A 95 -3.64 -16.38 10.82
C ILE A 95 -4.35 -15.14 11.36
N GLY A 96 -3.88 -13.95 10.99
CA GLY A 96 -4.46 -12.67 11.40
C GLY A 96 -5.93 -12.53 10.96
N VAL A 97 -6.27 -12.97 9.75
CA VAL A 97 -7.67 -13.00 9.28
C VAL A 97 -8.53 -13.90 10.15
N GLN A 98 -8.05 -15.08 10.54
CA GLN A 98 -8.81 -15.95 11.43
C GLN A 98 -9.00 -15.35 12.84
N LEU A 99 -8.04 -14.56 13.31
CA LEU A 99 -8.09 -13.93 14.64
C LEU A 99 -8.96 -12.68 14.69
N PHE A 100 -8.88 -11.80 13.68
CA PHE A 100 -9.35 -10.42 13.76
C PHE A 100 -10.46 -10.04 12.77
N LYS A 101 -10.81 -10.92 11.83
CA LYS A 101 -11.85 -10.64 10.84
C LYS A 101 -13.16 -10.19 11.51
N GLY A 102 -13.64 -9.01 11.11
CA GLY A 102 -14.88 -8.43 11.63
C GLY A 102 -14.82 -7.89 13.06
N LYS A 103 -13.64 -7.84 13.70
CA LYS A 103 -13.48 -7.43 15.12
C LYS A 103 -12.80 -6.07 15.31
N LEU A 104 -12.40 -5.42 14.21
CA LEU A 104 -11.68 -4.13 14.22
C LEU A 104 -12.58 -2.95 13.86
N PHE A 105 -13.90 -3.17 13.88
CA PHE A 105 -14.87 -2.10 13.74
C PHE A 105 -15.02 -1.31 15.04
N TYR A 106 -15.25 -0.01 14.91
CA TYR A 106 -15.51 0.87 16.03
C TYR A 106 -16.49 1.98 15.64
N CYS A 107 -17.18 2.52 16.63
CA CYS A 107 -17.98 3.72 16.46
C CYS A 107 -17.10 4.95 16.70
N THR A 108 -17.34 6.03 15.96
CA THR A 108 -16.70 7.33 16.22
C THR A 108 -17.04 7.89 17.62
N ASP A 109 -18.17 7.48 18.20
CA ASP A 109 -18.55 7.75 19.58
C ASP A 109 -18.08 6.59 20.49
N PRO A 110 -17.14 6.82 21.43
CA PRO A 110 -16.56 5.76 22.26
C PRO A 110 -17.56 5.12 23.24
N LEU A 111 -18.70 5.77 23.49
CA LEU A 111 -19.75 5.27 24.38
C LEU A 111 -20.56 4.14 23.74
N GLN A 112 -20.67 4.12 22.41
CA GLN A 112 -21.46 3.12 21.69
C GLN A 112 -20.58 1.94 21.28
N LYS A 113 -21.09 0.72 21.50
CA LYS A 113 -20.34 -0.52 21.29
C LYS A 113 -20.89 -1.39 20.18
N THR A 114 -22.08 -1.11 19.67
CA THR A 114 -22.70 -1.89 18.59
C THR A 114 -22.98 -1.01 17.37
N ALA A 115 -23.08 -1.64 16.19
CA ALA A 115 -23.41 -0.94 14.95
C ALA A 115 -24.83 -0.35 14.98
N GLU A 116 -25.77 -1.01 15.65
CA GLU A 116 -27.16 -0.54 15.78
C GLU A 116 -27.27 0.72 16.63
N GLU A 117 -26.48 0.81 17.71
CA GLU A 117 -26.44 1.99 18.59
C GLU A 117 -25.61 3.15 18.02
N CYS A 118 -24.72 2.88 17.05
CA CYS A 118 -23.86 3.86 16.41
C CYS A 118 -24.61 4.70 15.35
N GLN A 119 -25.73 5.32 15.74
CA GLN A 119 -26.58 6.12 14.87
C GLN A 119 -26.82 7.53 15.44
N GLY A 120 -27.10 8.48 14.55
CA GLY A 120 -27.36 9.88 14.90
C GLY A 120 -26.08 10.68 15.12
N THR A 121 -26.15 11.68 15.99
CA THR A 121 -25.06 12.62 16.26
C THR A 121 -24.56 12.54 17.70
N PHE A 122 -23.30 12.86 17.92
CA PHE A 122 -22.70 13.00 19.24
C PHE A 122 -21.91 14.31 19.35
N LEU A 123 -21.76 14.80 20.58
CA LEU A 123 -20.96 15.98 20.88
C LEU A 123 -19.52 15.53 21.12
N LYS A 124 -18.60 16.05 20.33
CA LYS A 124 -17.16 15.84 20.52
C LYS A 124 -16.54 17.13 21.02
N HIS A 125 -15.72 17.03 22.07
CA HIS A 125 -14.93 18.16 22.54
C HIS A 125 -13.83 18.49 21.52
N VAL A 126 -13.71 19.76 21.18
CA VAL A 126 -12.64 20.25 20.29
C VAL A 126 -11.30 20.13 21.02
N GLN A 127 -10.31 19.53 20.38
CA GLN A 127 -8.96 19.46 20.94
C GLN A 127 -8.43 20.90 21.12
N ASN A 128 -7.98 21.22 22.34
CA ASN A 128 -7.48 22.54 22.79
C ASN A 128 -8.53 23.60 23.22
N SER A 129 -9.81 23.23 23.37
CA SER A 129 -10.82 24.08 24.02
C SER A 129 -11.62 23.27 25.05
N LEU A 130 -11.76 23.78 26.28
CA LEU A 130 -12.55 23.09 27.33
C LEU A 130 -14.07 23.23 27.14
N HIS A 131 -14.51 24.29 26.46
CA HIS A 131 -15.93 24.64 26.33
C HIS A 131 -16.53 24.44 24.94
N ASP A 132 -15.68 24.31 23.91
CA ASP A 132 -16.18 24.15 22.54
C ASP A 132 -16.51 22.68 22.26
N MET A 133 -17.77 22.45 21.90
CA MET A 133 -18.27 21.15 21.46
C MET A 133 -18.74 21.27 20.02
N GLU A 134 -18.26 20.34 19.18
CA GLU A 134 -18.71 20.21 17.81
C GLU A 134 -19.64 19.00 17.68
N VAL A 135 -20.68 19.16 16.86
CA VAL A 135 -21.62 18.07 16.55
C VAL A 135 -21.01 17.23 15.44
N HIS A 136 -20.70 15.97 15.75
CA HIS A 136 -20.23 14.99 14.78
C HIS A 136 -21.30 13.91 14.53
N GLN A 137 -21.32 13.36 13.32
CA GLN A 137 -22.14 12.19 12.99
C GLN A 137 -21.49 10.94 13.56
N ARG A 138 -22.31 10.03 14.11
CA ARG A 138 -21.87 8.68 14.48
C ARG A 138 -21.70 7.85 13.22
N LEU A 139 -20.50 7.30 13.03
CA LEU A 139 -20.20 6.42 11.92
C LEU A 139 -19.60 5.12 12.46
N TRP A 140 -20.14 4.00 12.00
CA TRP A 140 -19.55 2.69 12.21
C TRP A 140 -18.47 2.47 11.15
N VAL A 141 -17.22 2.55 11.57
CA VAL A 141 -16.06 2.54 10.68
C VAL A 141 -15.15 1.36 11.00
N ASN A 142 -14.52 0.82 9.97
CA ASN A 142 -13.46 -0.15 10.13
C ASN A 142 -12.12 0.58 10.31
N SER A 143 -11.17 -0.08 10.96
CA SER A 143 -9.78 0.36 11.00
C SER A 143 -9.18 0.42 9.57
N ASP A 144 -8.43 1.48 9.28
CA ASP A 144 -7.74 1.66 7.97
C ASP A 144 -6.89 0.44 7.61
N PHE A 145 -6.15 -0.07 8.62
CA PHE A 145 -5.48 -1.36 8.57
C PHE A 145 -6.33 -2.39 9.32
N ASN A 146 -6.82 -3.39 8.58
CA ASN A 146 -7.68 -4.46 9.09
C ASN A 146 -7.30 -5.82 8.51
N PHE A 147 -7.88 -6.88 9.07
CA PHE A 147 -7.63 -8.27 8.69
C PHE A 147 -8.90 -8.95 8.18
N ASP A 148 -9.77 -8.23 7.46
CA ASP A 148 -11.01 -8.82 6.94
C ASP A 148 -10.76 -9.75 5.74
N ASN A 149 -9.71 -9.43 4.98
CA ASN A 149 -9.23 -10.20 3.83
C ASN A 149 -7.72 -10.39 3.94
N VAL A 150 -7.20 -11.46 3.32
CA VAL A 150 -5.77 -11.79 3.37
C VAL A 150 -4.91 -10.65 2.81
N LEU A 151 -5.33 -10.01 1.72
CA LEU A 151 -4.59 -8.89 1.12
C LEU A 151 -4.50 -7.67 2.06
N ASN A 152 -5.58 -7.33 2.76
CA ASN A 152 -5.58 -6.25 3.76
C ASN A 152 -4.70 -6.63 4.96
N GLY A 153 -4.73 -7.90 5.38
CA GLY A 153 -3.86 -8.42 6.42
C GLY A 153 -2.38 -8.34 6.05
N MET A 154 -2.01 -8.70 4.82
CA MET A 154 -0.65 -8.55 4.31
C MET A 154 -0.23 -7.07 4.27
N LEU A 155 -1.12 -6.15 3.88
CA LEU A 155 -0.82 -4.72 3.91
C LEU A 155 -0.60 -4.21 5.34
N ALA A 156 -1.44 -4.62 6.28
CA ALA A 156 -1.30 -4.26 7.70
C ALA A 156 0.01 -4.79 8.29
N LEU A 157 0.34 -6.05 8.00
CA LEU A 157 1.59 -6.70 8.42
C LEU A 157 2.82 -6.02 7.78
N PHE A 158 2.75 -5.64 6.50
CA PHE A 158 3.78 -4.86 5.85
C PHE A 158 4.04 -3.54 6.59
N THR A 159 3.00 -2.78 6.93
CA THR A 159 3.13 -1.55 7.75
C THR A 159 3.71 -1.82 9.14
N ILE A 160 3.39 -2.96 9.75
CA ILE A 160 3.99 -3.37 11.03
C ILE A 160 5.49 -3.65 10.87
N SER A 161 5.89 -4.30 9.76
CA SER A 161 7.30 -4.60 9.49
C SER A 161 8.15 -3.36 9.23
N THR A 162 7.56 -2.26 8.74
CA THR A 162 8.25 -0.97 8.61
C THR A 162 8.35 -0.19 9.93
N PHE A 163 7.77 -0.72 11.02
CA PHE A 163 7.66 -0.07 12.32
C PHE A 163 6.90 1.27 12.32
N GLU A 164 6.07 1.53 11.31
CA GLU A 164 5.27 2.75 11.23
C GLU A 164 3.86 2.50 11.77
N GLY A 165 3.45 3.22 12.82
CA GLY A 165 2.08 3.12 13.36
C GLY A 165 1.70 1.74 13.95
N TRP A 166 2.63 0.79 14.03
CA TRP A 166 2.38 -0.56 14.55
C TRP A 166 1.76 -0.61 15.96
N PRO A 167 2.07 0.30 16.92
CA PRO A 167 1.45 0.23 18.25
C PRO A 167 -0.06 0.49 18.17
N GLU A 168 -0.52 1.34 17.26
CA GLU A 168 -1.94 1.61 17.09
C GLU A 168 -2.70 0.37 16.62
N ILE A 169 -2.14 -0.36 15.65
CA ILE A 169 -2.71 -1.61 15.16
C ILE A 169 -2.71 -2.66 16.28
N LEU A 170 -1.62 -2.75 17.05
CA LEU A 170 -1.52 -3.64 18.20
C LEU A 170 -2.59 -3.33 19.25
N TYR A 171 -2.74 -2.07 19.66
CA TYR A 171 -3.72 -1.70 20.69
C TYR A 171 -5.15 -1.94 20.22
N ARG A 172 -5.47 -1.62 18.96
CA ARG A 172 -6.78 -1.95 18.37
C ARG A 172 -7.03 -3.46 18.36
N ALA A 173 -6.00 -4.27 18.13
CA ALA A 173 -6.10 -5.72 18.17
C ALA A 173 -6.26 -6.26 19.61
N ILE A 174 -5.57 -5.68 20.60
CA ILE A 174 -5.71 -6.02 22.03
C ILE A 174 -7.14 -5.71 22.51
N ASP A 175 -7.68 -4.57 22.10
CA ASP A 175 -9.02 -4.13 22.48
C ASP A 175 -10.14 -4.86 21.70
N SER A 176 -9.78 -5.74 20.75
CA SER A 176 -10.77 -6.48 19.97
C SER A 176 -11.57 -7.47 20.84
N HIS A 177 -12.88 -7.55 20.58
CA HIS A 177 -13.79 -8.40 21.35
C HIS A 177 -14.43 -9.51 20.50
N ALA A 178 -15.61 -9.25 19.93
CA ALA A 178 -16.40 -10.16 19.12
C ALA A 178 -16.67 -9.53 17.74
N VAL A 179 -17.17 -10.35 16.82
CA VAL A 179 -17.51 -9.90 15.47
C VAL A 179 -18.65 -8.87 15.57
N ASP A 180 -18.53 -7.77 14.82
CA ASP A 180 -19.49 -6.66 14.77
C ASP A 180 -19.72 -5.93 16.10
N THR A 181 -18.77 -6.06 17.03
CA THR A 181 -18.76 -5.32 18.29
C THR A 181 -17.56 -4.40 18.38
N GLY A 182 -17.74 -3.26 19.05
CA GLY A 182 -16.72 -2.26 19.26
C GLY A 182 -15.65 -2.71 20.26
N PRO A 183 -14.56 -1.95 20.37
CA PRO A 183 -13.43 -2.32 21.22
C PRO A 183 -13.78 -2.29 22.71
N LEU A 184 -13.26 -3.28 23.44
CA LEU A 184 -13.24 -3.36 24.89
C LEU A 184 -11.80 -3.25 25.38
N PHE A 185 -11.53 -2.24 26.21
CA PHE A 185 -10.19 -1.93 26.67
C PHE A 185 -9.52 -3.13 27.36
N ASN A 186 -8.31 -3.48 26.91
CA ASN A 186 -7.49 -4.56 27.46
C ASN A 186 -8.17 -5.94 27.49
N ASN A 187 -9.08 -6.22 26.56
CA ASN A 187 -9.82 -7.49 26.55
C ASN A 187 -8.94 -8.70 26.21
N ARG A 188 -8.06 -8.60 25.21
CA ARG A 188 -7.24 -9.72 24.72
C ARG A 188 -5.76 -9.39 24.67
N VAL A 189 -5.16 -9.07 25.82
CA VAL A 189 -3.73 -8.72 25.92
C VAL A 189 -2.80 -9.80 25.33
N GLY A 190 -3.18 -11.08 25.38
CA GLY A 190 -2.41 -12.20 24.80
C GLY A 190 -2.20 -12.13 23.28
N ILE A 191 -3.00 -11.35 22.55
CA ILE A 191 -2.81 -11.11 21.12
C ILE A 191 -1.49 -10.40 20.81
N SER A 192 -0.94 -9.64 21.77
CA SER A 192 0.37 -9.00 21.61
C SER A 192 1.48 -9.97 21.18
N ILE A 193 1.41 -11.23 21.62
CA ILE A 193 2.36 -12.29 21.25
C ILE A 193 2.42 -12.49 19.73
N PHE A 194 1.27 -12.43 19.03
CA PHE A 194 1.22 -12.57 17.57
C PHE A 194 2.06 -11.51 16.86
N PHE A 195 1.90 -10.25 17.26
CA PHE A 195 2.61 -9.12 16.65
C PHE A 195 4.11 -9.14 16.99
N ILE A 196 4.47 -9.46 18.24
CA ILE A 196 5.86 -9.54 18.66
C ILE A 196 6.60 -10.68 17.92
N ILE A 197 5.97 -11.85 17.78
CA ILE A 197 6.56 -12.96 17.01
C ILE A 197 6.74 -12.56 15.54
N TYR A 198 5.74 -11.93 14.92
CA TYR A 198 5.84 -11.43 13.55
C TYR A 198 7.00 -10.44 13.38
N ILE A 199 7.11 -9.45 14.26
CA ILE A 199 8.19 -8.45 14.25
C ILE A 199 9.56 -9.13 14.35
N ILE A 200 9.72 -10.09 15.26
CA ILE A 200 10.98 -10.82 15.42
C ILE A 200 11.33 -11.55 14.12
N ILE A 201 10.39 -12.31 13.56
CA ILE A 201 10.66 -13.16 12.39
C ILE A 201 10.88 -12.32 11.12
N ILE A 202 10.04 -11.32 10.85
CA ILE A 202 10.08 -10.59 9.57
C ILE A 202 11.00 -9.38 9.66
N ALA A 203 10.83 -8.52 10.67
CA ALA A 203 11.54 -7.24 10.70
C ALA A 203 13.00 -7.36 11.17
N PHE A 204 13.35 -8.39 11.96
CA PHE A 204 14.73 -8.58 12.44
C PHE A 204 15.51 -9.71 11.76
N PHE A 205 14.85 -10.81 11.35
CA PHE A 205 15.55 -11.94 10.71
C PHE A 205 15.55 -11.90 9.19
N MET A 206 14.53 -11.29 8.56
CA MET A 206 14.36 -11.33 7.10
C MET A 206 14.70 -10.01 6.39
N MET A 207 14.77 -8.90 7.13
CA MET A 207 15.28 -7.60 6.65
C MET A 207 16.70 -7.37 7.13
#